data_AF-A0A328EM85-F1
#
_entry.id   AF-A0A328EM85-F1
#
_cell.length_a   1.000
_cell.length_b   1.000
_cell.length_c   1.000
_cell.angle_alpha   90.00
_cell.angle_beta   90.00
_cell.angle_gamma   90.00
#
_symmetry.space_group_name_H-M   'P 1'
#
loop_
_entity.id
_entity.type
_entity.pdbx_description
1 polymer ?
#
loop_
_entity_poly.entity_id
_entity_poly.type
_entity_poly.pdbx_seq_one_letter_code
_entity_poly.pdbx_strand_id
1 'polypeptide(L)'
;MIFNFLKKRKKTVEKIELIKIMFVNLKIPESQKSLYIQALDVLDESGIDRIYNELSDFTNNLELKNLEDIQKNNFSVINGLRLKEAEEKKEELNSFNFLINKL
;
A
#
# COMPACT_ATOMS: atom_id res chain seq x y z
N MET A 1 -2.84 8.82 4.14
CA MET A 1 -3.23 8.98 5.57
C MET A 1 -2.01 9.20 6.47
N ILE A 2 -0.86 8.61 6.15
CA ILE A 2 0.44 8.89 6.79
C ILE A 2 1.14 10.07 6.09
N PHE A 3 1.04 10.17 4.75
CA PHE A 3 1.59 11.31 4.01
C PHE A 3 1.11 12.68 4.53
N ASN A 4 -0.20 12.80 4.80
CA ASN A 4 -0.78 14.02 5.35
C ASN A 4 -0.29 14.33 6.78
N PHE A 5 0.13 13.33 7.54
CA PHE A 5 0.75 13.51 8.85
C PHE A 5 2.20 14.01 8.70
N LEU A 6 2.95 13.46 7.75
CA LEU A 6 4.31 13.90 7.43
C LEU A 6 4.32 15.35 6.91
N LYS A 7 3.41 15.72 6.01
CA LYS A 7 3.37 17.07 5.44
C LYS A 7 3.17 18.21 6.46
N LYS A 8 2.64 17.94 7.66
CA LYS A 8 2.35 18.95 8.69
C LYS A 8 3.56 19.41 9.49
N ARG A 9 4.71 18.74 9.37
CA ARG A 9 5.89 19.00 10.20
C ARG A 9 6.70 20.17 9.63
N LYS A 10 6.80 21.25 10.41
CA LYS A 10 7.57 22.46 10.03
C LYS A 10 8.97 22.50 10.65
N LYS A 11 9.18 21.86 11.80
CA LYS A 11 10.44 21.92 12.56
C LYS A 11 11.41 20.84 12.10
N THR A 12 12.66 21.23 11.87
CA THR A 12 13.75 20.37 11.40
C THR A 12 14.03 19.21 12.36
N VAL A 13 13.96 19.43 13.67
CA VAL A 13 14.12 18.39 14.70
C VAL A 13 13.06 17.28 14.55
N GLU A 14 11.80 17.66 14.31
CA GLU A 14 10.71 16.70 14.14
C GLU A 14 10.85 15.90 12.83
N LYS A 15 11.39 16.53 11.77
CA LYS A 15 11.71 15.85 10.51
C LYS A 15 12.81 14.80 10.72
N ILE A 16 13.88 15.15 11.42
CA ILE A 16 14.99 14.23 11.72
C ILE A 16 14.51 13.02 12.51
N GLU A 17 13.69 13.21 13.54
CA GLU A 17 13.15 12.11 14.35
C GLU A 17 12.33 11.13 13.51
N LEU A 18 11.51 11.64 12.60
CA LEU A 18 10.73 10.82 11.68
C LEU A 18 11.61 10.07 10.67
N ILE A 19 12.63 10.72 10.11
CA ILE A 19 13.59 10.05 9.21
C ILE A 19 14.28 8.89 9.94
N LYS A 20 14.71 9.11 11.20
CA LYS A 20 15.32 8.05 12.03
C LYS A 20 14.36 6.86 12.22
N ILE A 21 13.10 7.14 12.59
CA ILE A 21 12.08 6.10 12.74
C ILE A 21 11.88 5.33 11.43
N MET A 22 11.82 6.01 10.29
CA MET A 22 11.67 5.36 8.99
C MET A 22 12.83 4.43 8.68
N PHE A 23 14.08 4.89 8.87
CA PHE A 23 15.27 4.07 8.64
C PHE A 23 15.34 2.83 9.55
N VAL A 24 14.96 2.96 10.83
CA VAL A 24 14.91 1.81 11.75
C VAL A 24 13.96 0.72 11.23
N ASN A 25 12.83 1.13 10.66
CA ASN A 25 11.79 0.24 10.14
C ASN A 25 12.07 -0.31 8.74
N LEU A 26 13.09 0.19 8.03
CA LEU A 26 13.49 -0.35 6.73
C LEU A 26 14.01 -1.79 6.89
N LYS A 27 13.64 -2.67 5.95
CA LYS A 27 14.17 -4.04 5.87
C LYS A 27 15.52 -4.05 5.15
N ILE A 28 16.50 -3.35 5.73
CA ILE A 28 17.89 -3.27 5.26
C ILE A 28 18.85 -3.74 6.37
N PRO A 29 20.11 -4.09 6.06
CA PRO A 29 21.10 -4.47 7.07
C PRO A 29 21.30 -3.39 8.14
N GLU A 30 21.46 -3.80 9.40
CA GLU A 30 21.65 -2.88 10.54
C GLU A 30 22.85 -1.95 10.39
N SER A 31 23.93 -2.42 9.75
CA SER A 31 25.09 -1.59 9.42
C SER A 31 24.72 -0.42 8.50
N GLN A 32 23.83 -0.63 7.53
CA GLN A 32 23.35 0.42 6.64
C GLN A 32 22.41 1.38 7.36
N LYS A 33 21.52 0.88 8.24
CA LYS A 33 20.67 1.74 9.08
C LYS A 33 21.50 2.69 9.94
N SER A 34 22.53 2.17 10.59
CA SER A 34 23.42 2.96 11.43
C SER A 34 24.13 4.05 10.62
N LEU A 35 24.64 3.72 9.44
CA LEU A 35 25.26 4.69 8.54
C LEU A 35 24.28 5.80 8.10
N TYR A 36 23.05 5.45 7.74
CA TYR A 36 22.05 6.43 7.35
C TYR A 36 21.64 7.34 8.51
N ILE A 37 21.53 6.80 9.73
CA ILE A 37 21.23 7.61 10.93
C ILE A 37 22.38 8.56 11.24
N GLN A 38 23.63 8.08 11.18
CA GLN A 38 24.82 8.90 11.40
C GLN A 38 24.97 10.02 10.37
N ALA A 39 24.60 9.75 9.10
CA ALA A 39 24.65 10.76 8.05
C ALA A 39 23.74 11.97 8.34
N LEU A 40 22.66 11.79 9.10
CA LEU A 40 21.75 12.89 9.49
C LEU A 40 22.43 13.93 10.39
N ASP A 41 23.47 13.55 11.13
CA ASP A 41 24.18 14.48 12.03
C ASP A 41 25.11 15.43 11.26
N VAL A 42 25.40 15.13 9.99
CA VAL A 42 26.33 15.90 9.13
C VAL A 42 25.60 16.67 8.02
N LEU A 43 24.31 16.41 7.83
CA LEU A 43 23.49 17.07 6.81
C LEU A 43 23.06 18.45 7.26
N ASP A 44 23.05 19.38 6.31
CA ASP A 44 22.47 20.69 6.49
C ASP A 44 20.92 20.61 6.42
N GLU A 45 20.25 21.71 6.76
CA GLU A 45 18.80 21.76 6.76
C GLU A 45 18.19 21.42 5.39
N SER A 46 18.87 21.80 4.30
CA SER A 46 18.41 21.49 2.95
C SER A 46 18.47 19.99 2.65
N GLY A 47 19.54 19.31 3.08
CA GLY A 47 19.69 17.86 2.97
C GLY A 47 18.65 17.09 3.78
N ILE A 48 18.38 17.54 5.01
CA ILE A 48 17.33 16.97 5.86
C ILE A 48 15.95 17.12 5.19
N ASP A 49 15.65 18.29 4.64
CA ASP A 49 14.38 18.53 3.95
C ASP A 49 14.22 17.68 2.70
N ARG A 50 15.30 17.50 1.94
CA ARG A 50 15.28 16.64 0.76
C ARG A 50 14.97 15.19 1.13
N ILE A 51 15.67 14.62 2.12
CA ILE A 51 15.44 13.25 2.57
C ILE A 51 14.01 13.09 3.10
N TYR A 52 13.55 14.08 3.86
CA TYR A 52 12.19 14.08 4.39
C TYR A 52 11.13 14.03 3.27
N ASN A 53 11.31 14.84 2.23
CA ASN A 53 10.41 14.89 1.09
C ASN A 53 10.45 13.57 0.29
N GLU A 54 11.65 13.07 -0.02
CA GLU A 54 11.81 11.80 -0.75
C GLU A 54 11.17 10.62 -0.01
N LEU A 55 11.34 10.53 1.31
CA LEU A 55 10.70 9.49 2.13
C LEU A 55 9.17 9.67 2.23
N SER A 56 8.71 10.91 2.29
CA SER A 56 7.27 11.22 2.28
C SER A 56 6.62 10.80 0.96
N ASP A 57 7.27 11.11 -0.16
CA ASP A 57 6.80 10.74 -1.49
C ASP A 57 6.84 9.23 -1.70
N PHE A 58 7.91 8.57 -1.24
CA PHE A 58 7.99 7.11 -1.24
C PHE A 58 6.83 6.46 -0.47
N THR A 59 6.52 6.97 0.73
CA THR A 59 5.40 6.50 1.54
C THR A 59 4.06 6.73 0.83
N ASN A 60 3.88 7.89 0.20
CA ASN A 60 2.67 8.20 -0.56
C ASN A 60 2.49 7.24 -1.75
N ASN A 61 3.56 6.95 -2.49
CA ASN A 61 3.52 6.03 -3.63
C ASN A 61 3.19 4.59 -3.20
N LEU A 62 3.71 4.16 -2.05
CA LEU A 62 3.32 2.87 -1.46
C LEU A 62 1.85 2.85 -1.03
N GLU A 63 1.35 3.90 -0.39
CA GLU A 63 -0.07 4.01 -0.02
C GLU A 63 -0.96 3.93 -1.28
N LEU A 64 -0.63 4.67 -2.33
CA LEU A 64 -1.39 4.67 -3.59
C LEU A 64 -1.39 3.28 -4.25
N LYS A 65 -0.22 2.64 -4.35
CA LYS A 65 -0.10 1.30 -4.92
C LYS A 65 -0.95 0.27 -4.15
N ASN A 66 -0.91 0.31 -2.82
CA ASN A 66 -1.71 -0.59 -2.00
C ASN A 66 -3.22 -0.37 -2.21
N LEU A 67 -3.67 0.88 -2.35
CA LEU A 67 -5.07 1.17 -2.65
C LEU A 67 -5.49 0.65 -4.03
N GLU A 68 -4.64 0.80 -5.05
CA GLU A 68 -4.88 0.25 -6.39
C GLU A 68 -4.97 -1.28 -6.37
N ASP A 69 -4.08 -1.95 -5.63
CA ASP A 69 -4.08 -3.40 -5.51
C ASP A 69 -5.33 -3.90 -4.76
N ILE A 70 -5.78 -3.20 -3.71
CA ILE A 70 -7.06 -3.49 -3.03
C ILE A 70 -8.24 -3.33 -4.00
N GLN A 71 -8.27 -2.26 -4.79
CA GLN A 71 -9.34 -2.05 -5.77
C GLN A 71 -9.35 -3.17 -6.81
N LYS A 72 -8.19 -3.52 -7.40
CA LYS A 72 -8.07 -4.62 -8.37
C LYS A 72 -8.54 -5.95 -7.78
N ASN A 73 -8.14 -6.26 -6.54
CA ASN A 73 -8.56 -7.48 -5.87
C ASN A 73 -10.08 -7.49 -5.66
N ASN A 74 -10.69 -6.39 -5.21
CA ASN A 74 -12.14 -6.30 -5.05
C ASN A 74 -12.88 -6.48 -6.38
N PHE A 75 -12.40 -5.88 -7.46
CA PHE A 75 -12.98 -6.10 -8.80
C PHE A 75 -12.86 -7.56 -9.26
N SER A 76 -11.73 -8.22 -8.98
CA SER A 76 -11.53 -9.63 -9.33
C SER A 76 -12.49 -10.56 -8.57
N VAL A 77 -12.72 -10.30 -7.28
CA VAL A 77 -13.63 -11.07 -6.43
C VAL A 77 -15.08 -10.89 -6.89
N ILE A 78 -15.51 -9.66 -7.20
CA ILE A 78 -16.85 -9.38 -7.71
C ILE A 78 -17.10 -10.08 -9.05
N ASN A 79 -16.12 -10.07 -9.95
CA ASN A 79 -16.23 -10.74 -11.24
C ASN A 79 -16.29 -12.27 -11.08
N GLY A 80 -15.50 -12.84 -10.17
CA GLY A 80 -15.54 -14.28 -9.87
C GLY A 80 -16.90 -14.72 -9.31
N LEU A 81 -17.50 -13.92 -8.41
CA LEU A 81 -18.84 -14.18 -7.87
C LEU A 81 -19.92 -14.16 -8.95
N ARG A 82 -19.88 -13.17 -9.86
CA ARG A 82 -20.84 -13.07 -10.97
C ARG A 82 -20.76 -14.24 -11.95
N LEU A 83 -19.57 -14.74 -12.24
CA LEU A 83 -19.39 -15.91 -13.10
C LEU A 83 -19.99 -17.16 -12.45
N LYS A 84 -19.75 -17.34 -11.15
CA LYS A 84 -20.30 -18.47 -10.40
C LYS A 84 -21.83 -18.44 -10.33
N GLU A 85 -22.44 -17.27 -10.08
CA GLU A 85 -23.90 -17.11 -10.13
C GLU A 85 -24.49 -17.42 -11.51
N ALA A 86 -23.77 -17.10 -12.59
CA ALA A 86 -24.21 -17.41 -13.95
C ALA A 86 -24.10 -18.91 -14.28
N GLU A 87 -23.08 -19.60 -13.76
CA GLU A 87 -22.96 -21.05 -13.87
C GLU A 87 -24.04 -21.78 -13.06
N GLU A 88 -24.25 -21.39 -11.81
CA GLU A 88 -25.28 -21.98 -10.94
C GLU A 88 -26.69 -21.82 -11.56
N LYS A 89 -27.02 -20.65 -12.12
CA LYS A 89 -28.30 -20.45 -12.84
C LYS A 89 -28.43 -21.33 -14.09
N LYS A 90 -27.33 -21.57 -14.80
CA LYS A 90 -27.32 -22.45 -15.99
C LYS A 90 -27.52 -23.90 -15.59
N GLU A 91 -26.90 -24.35 -14.49
CA GLU A 91 -27.11 -25.69 -13.93
C GLU A 91 -28.54 -25.88 -13.40
N GLU A 92 -29.11 -24.87 -12.73
CA GLU A 92 -30.51 -24.88 -12.30
C GLU A 92 -31.47 -24.98 -13.50
N LEU A 93 -31.27 -24.16 -14.54
CA LEU A 93 -32.10 -24.23 -15.74
C LEU A 93 -32.01 -25.59 -16.43
N ASN A 94 -30.81 -26.18 -16.53
CA ASN A 94 -30.62 -27.49 -17.13
C ASN A 94 -31.24 -28.62 -16.29
N SER A 95 -31.14 -28.55 -14.96
CA SER A 95 -31.76 -29.52 -14.06
C SER A 95 -33.29 -29.42 -14.06
N PHE A 96 -33.85 -28.20 -14.14
CA PHE A 96 -35.27 -27.99 -14.40
C PHE A 96 -35.72 -28.57 -15.74
N ASN A 97 -34.94 -28.35 -16.81
CA ASN A 97 -35.26 -28.86 -18.15
C ASN A 97 -35.22 -30.40 -18.19
N PHE A 98 -34.32 -31.02 -17.43
CA PHE A 98 -34.27 -32.47 -17.26
C PHE A 98 -35.50 -33.03 -16.54
N LEU A 99 -36.00 -32.34 -15.52
CA LEU A 99 -37.22 -32.74 -14.79
C LEU A 99 -38.47 -32.62 -15.66
N ILE A 100 -38.58 -31.58 -16.49
CA ILE A 100 -39.73 -31.37 -17.38
C ILE A 100 -39.73 -32.38 -18.54
N ASN A 101 -38.57 -32.72 -19.12
CA ASN A 101 -38.47 -33.71 -20.20
C ASN A 101 -38.71 -35.17 -19.76
N LYS A 102 -38.86 -35.44 -18.45
CA LYS A 102 -39.14 -36.77 -17.88
C LYS A 102 -40.61 -36.97 -17.47
N LEU A 103 -41.45 -35.95 -17.61
CA LEU A 103 -42.91 -36.00 -17.48
C LEU A 103 -43.54 -36.25 -18.86
#